data_AF-A0A7C0VT47-F1
#
_entry.id   AF-A0A7C0VT47-F1
#
_cell.length_a   1.000
_cell.length_b   1.000
_cell.length_c   1.000
_cell.angle_alpha   90.00
_cell.angle_beta   90.00
_cell.angle_gamma   90.00
#
_symmetry.space_group_name_H-M   'P 1'
#
loop_
_entity.id
_entity.type
_entity.pdbx_description
1 polymer ?
#
loop_
_entity_poly.entity_id
_entity_poly.type
_entity_poly.pdbx_seq_one_letter_code
_entity_poly.pdbx_strand_id
1 'polypeptide(L)' 'MDRFLLLLSKDESYLVKVSERVMNTKSGIINLSQLKRKKIGEKIKTHTGKEFVIVEPKVTDFMKKKLRRGSQVVLPKDAS' A
#
# COMPACT_ATOMS: atom_id res chain seq x y z
N MET A 1 -7.41 -18.56 -0.86
CA MET A 1 -6.20 -17.93 -1.40
C MET A 1 -6.09 -16.52 -0.83
N ASP A 2 -4.98 -16.21 -0.19
CA ASP A 2 -4.74 -14.88 0.37
C ASP A 2 -4.28 -13.93 -0.73
N ARG A 3 -5.12 -12.94 -1.09
CA ARG A 3 -4.78 -11.93 -2.10
C ARG A 3 -4.13 -10.72 -1.43
N PHE A 4 -2.88 -10.45 -1.79
CA PHE A 4 -2.16 -9.25 -1.39
C PHE A 4 -2.17 -8.23 -2.54
N LEU A 5 -2.34 -6.97 -2.20
CA LEU A 5 -2.30 -5.85 -3.13
C LEU A 5 -1.32 -4.80 -2.60
N LEU A 6 -0.66 -4.12 -3.52
CA LEU A 6 0.19 -2.99 -3.19
C LEU A 6 -0.56 -1.70 -3.51
N LEU A 7 -0.70 -0.84 -2.51
CA LEU A 7 -1.25 0.50 -2.66
C LEU A 7 -0.07 1.46 -2.83
N LEU A 8 0.05 2.07 -4.00
CA LEU A 8 1.08 3.05 -4.32
C LEU A 8 0.47 4.46 -4.32
N SER A 9 1.03 5.34 -3.50
CA SER A 9 0.85 6.78 -3.61
C SER A 9 2.17 7.42 -4.01
N LYS A 10 2.14 8.72 -4.28
CA LYS A 10 3.31 9.48 -4.75
C LYS A 10 4.47 9.42 -3.76
N ASP A 11 4.16 9.39 -2.46
CA ASP A 11 5.13 9.46 -1.36
C ASP A 11 5.15 8.21 -0.46
N GLU A 12 4.16 7.32 -0.57
CA GLU A 12 3.94 6.21 0.37
C GLU A 12 3.50 4.94 -0.35
N SER A 13 3.91 3.76 0.16
CA SER A 13 3.45 2.47 -0.36
C SER A 13 3.06 1.50 0.74
N TYR A 14 1.90 0.86 0.60
CA TYR A 14 1.37 -0.09 1.60
C TYR A 14 1.08 -1.45 0.97
N LEU A 15 1.66 -2.51 1.54
CA LEU A 15 1.35 -3.87 1.12
C LEU A 15 0.22 -4.35 2.04
N VAL A 16 -0.95 -4.57 1.47
CA VAL A 16 -2.17 -4.87 2.21
C VAL A 16 -2.75 -6.20 1.78
N LYS A 17 -3.32 -6.93 2.74
CA LYS A 17 -4.10 -8.13 2.47
C LYS A 17 -5.56 -7.74 2.24
N VAL A 18 -6.15 -8.16 1.13
CA VAL A 18 -7.57 -7.93 0.83
C VAL A 18 -8.41 -8.55 1.93
N SER A 19 -9.21 -7.73 2.63
CA SER A 19 -9.98 -8.12 3.80
C SER A 19 -11.08 -7.12 4.08
N GLU A 20 -12.09 -7.49 4.88
CA GLU A 20 -13.25 -6.65 5.20
C GLU A 20 -13.02 -5.65 6.35
N ARG A 21 -11.83 -5.06 6.39
CA ARG A 21 -11.41 -4.17 7.47
C ARG A 21 -10.93 -2.84 6.92
N VAL A 22 -10.91 -1.85 7.79
CA VAL A 22 -10.32 -0.54 7.51
C VAL A 22 -8.84 -0.56 7.89
N MET A 23 -8.02 0.15 7.12
CA MET A 23 -6.62 0.37 7.39
C MET A 23 -6.39 1.86 7.67
N ASN A 24 -5.77 2.15 8.81
CA ASN A 24 -5.30 3.49 9.12
C ASN A 24 -3.91 3.69 8.50
N THR A 25 -3.79 4.70 7.67
CA THR A 25 -2.53 5.20 7.11
C THR A 25 -2.21 6.54 7.78
N LYS A 26 -0.95 7.01 7.68
CA LYS A 26 -0.58 8.36 8.15
C LYS A 26 -1.46 9.45 7.55
N SER A 27 -1.91 9.22 6.32
CA SER A 27 -2.65 10.19 5.55
C SER A 27 -4.16 10.01 5.62
N GLY A 28 -4.70 9.05 6.39
CA GLY A 28 -6.15 8.81 6.51
C GLY A 28 -6.54 7.33 6.53
N ILE A 29 -7.85 7.06 6.46
CA ILE A 29 -8.41 5.71 6.56
C ILE A 29 -8.76 5.17 5.17
N ILE A 30 -8.36 3.93 4.87
CA ILE A 30 -8.66 3.20 3.62
C ILE A 30 -9.56 2.01 3.95
N ASN A 31 -10.65 1.86 3.21
CA ASN A 31 -11.53 0.70 3.34
C ASN A 31 -11.04 -0.45 2.44
N LEU A 32 -10.44 -1.50 3.04
CA LEU A 32 -9.91 -2.63 2.29
C LEU A 32 -11.02 -3.52 1.70
N SER A 33 -12.26 -3.41 2.19
CA SER A 33 -13.42 -4.12 1.61
C SER A 33 -13.66 -3.68 0.16
N GLN A 34 -13.34 -2.43 -0.18
CA GLN A 34 -13.46 -1.92 -1.54
C GLN A 34 -12.48 -2.63 -2.51
N LEU A 35 -11.33 -3.10 -2.00
CA LEU A 35 -10.35 -3.83 -2.80
C LEU A 35 -10.87 -5.19 -3.31
N LYS A 36 -11.92 -5.76 -2.70
CA LYS A 36 -12.57 -6.97 -3.22
C LYS A 36 -13.25 -6.73 -4.58
N ARG A 37 -13.76 -5.52 -4.80
CA ARG A 37 -14.50 -5.13 -6.02
C ARG A 37 -13.63 -4.36 -7.02
N LYS A 38 -12.51 -3.79 -6.57
CA LYS A 38 -11.59 -3.04 -7.42
C LYS A 38 -10.60 -3.95 -8.14
N LYS A 39 -10.15 -3.49 -9.31
CA LYS A 39 -9.15 -4.18 -10.14
C LYS A 39 -7.78 -3.53 -9.99
N ILE A 40 -6.75 -4.30 -10.32
CA ILE A 40 -5.38 -3.80 -10.47
C ILE A 40 -5.38 -2.69 -11.55
N GLY A 41 -4.70 -1.59 -11.26
CA GLY A 41 -4.69 -0.36 -12.06
C GLY A 41 -5.70 0.69 -11.62
N GLU A 42 -6.70 0.34 -10.79
CA GLU A 42 -7.64 1.33 -10.28
C GLU A 42 -7.08 2.17 -9.13
N LYS A 43 -7.65 3.37 -8.97
CA LYS A 43 -7.39 4.23 -7.83
C LYS A 43 -8.39 3.98 -6.70
N ILE A 44 -7.91 4.11 -5.47
CA ILE A 44 -8.70 4.15 -4.24
C ILE A 44 -8.35 5.45 -3.49
N LYS A 45 -9.35 6.09 -2.88
CA LYS A 45 -9.18 7.29 -2.10
C LYS A 45 -9.32 6.99 -0.61
N THR A 46 -8.51 7.64 0.22
CA THR A 46 -8.74 7.69 1.66
C THR A 46 -9.92 8.60 1.97
N HIS A 47 -10.44 8.49 3.20
CA HIS A 47 -11.45 9.42 3.73
C HIS A 47 -11.02 10.91 3.67
N THR A 48 -9.72 11.16 3.72
CA THR A 48 -9.09 12.50 3.65
C THR A 48 -8.82 12.97 2.22
N GLY A 49 -9.16 12.19 1.19
CA GLY A 49 -9.00 12.55 -0.21
C GLY A 49 -7.68 12.16 -0.88
N LYS A 50 -6.75 11.49 -0.16
CA LYS A 50 -5.48 11.02 -0.74
C LYS A 50 -5.69 9.81 -1.64
N GLU A 51 -5.12 9.85 -2.83
CA GLU A 51 -5.25 8.79 -3.83
C GLU A 51 -4.12 7.76 -3.73
N PHE A 52 -4.50 6.49 -3.89
CA PHE A 52 -3.59 5.35 -4.00
C PHE A 52 -3.96 4.54 -5.24
N VAL A 53 -2.96 4.08 -5.98
CA VAL A 53 -3.11 3.17 -7.12
C VAL A 53 -2.95 1.74 -6.62
N ILE A 54 -3.89 0.88 -6.99
CA ILE A 54 -3.85 -0.55 -6.70
C ILE A 54 -2.96 -1.21 -7.73
N VAL A 55 -1.86 -1.82 -7.30
CA VAL A 55 -0.99 -2.59 -8.19
C VAL A 55 -0.80 -4.01 -7.66
N GLU A 56 -0.50 -4.92 -8.58
CA GLU A 56 -0.15 -6.28 -8.20
C GLU A 56 1.26 -6.29 -7.57
N PRO A 57 1.44 -6.90 -6.40
CA PRO A 57 2.75 -6.98 -5.78
C PRO A 57 3.63 -7.94 -6.59
N LYS A 58 4.64 -7.40 -7.28
CA LYS A 58 5.68 -8.24 -7.89
C LYS A 58 6.58 -8.84 -6.82
N VAL A 59 7.18 -10.00 -7.10
CA VAL A 59 8.14 -10.68 -6.20
C VAL A 59 9.28 -9.75 -5.77
N THR A 60 9.67 -8.81 -6.64
CA THR A 60 10.66 -7.76 -6.36
C THR A 60 10.20 -6.73 -5.32
N ASP A 61 8.89 -6.49 -5.18
CA ASP A 61 8.33 -5.59 -4.15
C ASP A 61 8.40 -6.24 -2.76
N PHE A 62 8.16 -7.56 -2.69
CA PHE A 62 8.39 -8.34 -1.48
C PHE A 62 9.85 -8.32 -1.03
N MET A 63 10.82 -8.38 -1.97
CA MET A 63 12.25 -8.25 -1.63
C MET A 63 12.60 -6.85 -1.11
N LYS A 64 12.16 -5.79 -1.81
CA LYS A 64 12.43 -4.40 -1.37
C LYS A 64 11.77 -4.06 -0.02
N LYS A 65 10.60 -4.63 0.29
CA LYS A 65 9.91 -4.43 1.58
C LYS A 65 10.36 -5.36 2.69
N LYS A 66 10.74 -6.63 2.42
CA LYS A 66 11.27 -7.53 3.45
C LYS A 66 12.69 -7.15 3.88
N LEU A 67 13.53 -6.64 2.98
CA LEU A 67 14.84 -6.08 3.39
C LEU A 67 14.71 -4.80 4.25
N ARG A 68 13.60 -4.07 4.16
CA ARG A 68 13.31 -2.90 5.03
C ARG A 68 12.80 -3.25 6.43
N ARG A 69 12.71 -4.54 6.80
CA ARG A 69 12.29 -4.97 8.15
C ARG A 69 13.46 -5.29 9.10
N GLY A 70 14.62 -4.66 8.88
CA GLY A 70 15.78 -4.78 9.77
C GLY A 70 16.00 -3.59 10.70
N SER A 71 15.75 -2.35 10.27
CA SER A 71 16.05 -1.16 11.08
C SER A 71 15.40 0.06 10.43
N GLN A 72 14.92 1.00 11.24
CA GLN A 72 14.50 2.38 10.92
C GLN A 72 13.96 2.68 9.50
N VAL A 73 12.75 3.24 9.38
CA VAL A 73 12.24 3.80 8.11
C VAL A 73 13.08 5.01 7.70
N VAL A 74 14.21 4.78 7.04
CA VAL A 74 14.94 5.82 6.31
C VAL A 74 14.30 5.92 4.93
N LEU A 75 13.82 7.12 4.63
CA LEU A 75 13.28 7.53 3.35
C LEU A 75 14.46 7.64 2.37
N PRO A 76 14.36 7.25 1.09
CA PRO A 76 15.44 7.43 0.12
C PRO A 76 15.66 8.91 -0.29
N LYS A 77 15.36 9.86 0.63
CA LYS A 77 15.66 11.29 0.54
C LYS A 77 16.76 11.73 1.51
N ASP A 78 17.21 10.88 2.43
CA ASP A 78 18.27 11.18 3.39
C ASP A 78 19.63 10.56 2.99
N ALA A 79 19.93 10.56 1.69
CA ALA A 79 21.24 10.20 1.15
C ALA A 79 21.80 11.37 0.34
N SER A 80 22.02 12.49 1.02
CA SER A 80 22.95 13.55 0.61
C SER A 80 23.97 13.74 1.73
#